data_AF-A0A6T9YD43-F1
#
_entry.id   AF-A0A6T9YD43-F1
#
_cell.length_a   1.000
_cell.length_b   1.000
_cell.length_c   1.000
_cell.angle_alpha   90.00
_cell.angle_beta   90.00
_cell.angle_gamma   90.00
#
_symmetry.space_group_name_H-M   'P 1'
#
loop_
_entity.id
_entity.type
_entity.pdbx_description
1 polymer ?
#
loop_
_entity_poly.entity_id
_entity_poly.type
_entity_poly.pdbx_seq_one_letter_code
_entity_poly.pdbx_strand_id
1 'polypeptide(L)'
;MDVTMAFPRRPQARESRFVLLVVVSLLLIQWIARGLGEEHRLMNGVGPSDLPLNSANVHAEYDMNKMTAQVMRDSLKRQIKQARDFEEVGNVEKALLVYRGIISRSSLTPSDDDVIRSLTADVCHQTGGILFQQGKFRDSIKLWELALHQYDQHPAAHINLAVVYGNISMIRYPDMRDVPDLESAKWHLDKAMRSRDITPPLMQKARALRKGLDQVFESGVQKLLPKKIKIVKIDRRPYGITIHPLSHRFSYPFIAVGLAHKNTNTRIFLIFIE
;
A
#
# COMPACT_ATOMS: atom_id res chain seq x y z
N MET A 1 23.12 46.27 48.00
CA MET A 1 23.30 44.87 48.42
C MET A 1 22.42 44.04 47.52
N ASP A 2 22.96 43.57 46.39
CA ASP A 2 22.23 42.74 45.42
C ASP A 2 22.61 41.28 45.63
N VAL A 3 21.61 40.45 45.93
CA VAL A 3 21.74 39.00 46.06
C VAL A 3 21.24 38.36 44.77
N THR A 4 22.16 37.88 43.94
CA THR A 4 21.85 37.07 42.76
C THR A 4 21.72 35.60 43.18
N MET A 5 20.50 35.04 43.12
CA MET A 5 20.27 33.60 43.30
C MET A 5 20.49 32.85 41.98
N ALA A 6 21.45 31.93 41.97
CA ALA A 6 21.68 30.99 40.88
C ALA A 6 20.70 29.80 40.97
N PHE A 7 19.94 29.56 39.91
CA PHE A 7 19.11 28.35 39.77
C PHE A 7 19.97 27.17 39.29
N PRO A 8 19.84 25.96 39.89
CA PRO A 8 20.53 24.77 39.42
C PRO A 8 19.91 24.26 38.11
N ARG A 9 20.77 23.97 37.12
CA ARG A 9 20.40 23.33 35.85
C ARG A 9 19.85 21.93 36.13
N ARG A 10 18.61 21.66 35.69
CA ARG A 10 17.99 20.32 35.73
C ARG A 10 18.81 19.32 34.87
N PRO A 11 19.00 18.07 35.31
CA PRO A 11 19.72 17.07 34.53
C PRO A 11 18.94 16.69 33.26
N GLN A 12 19.68 16.49 32.17
CA GLN A 12 19.20 16.19 30.83
C GLN A 12 18.41 14.86 30.80
N ALA A 13 17.10 14.95 30.55
CA ALA A 13 16.18 13.82 30.36
C ALA A 13 16.43 12.95 29.11
N ARG A 14 17.58 13.10 28.43
CA ARG A 14 17.94 12.32 27.25
C ARG A 14 18.69 11.03 27.59
N GLU A 15 19.43 11.00 28.69
CA GLU A 15 20.23 9.82 29.06
C GLU A 15 19.37 8.70 29.66
N SER A 16 18.30 9.03 30.38
CA SER A 16 17.39 8.04 30.98
C SER A 16 16.59 7.22 29.97
N ARG A 17 16.32 7.77 28.77
CA ARG A 17 15.62 7.05 27.70
C ARG A 17 16.51 6.04 26.99
N PHE A 18 17.81 6.31 26.91
CA PHE A 18 18.77 5.38 26.31
C PHE A 18 19.00 4.16 27.19
N VAL A 19 19.12 4.37 28.51
CA VAL A 19 19.27 3.26 29.48
C VAL A 19 18.04 2.37 29.46
N LEU A 20 16.83 2.92 29.40
CA LEU A 20 15.59 2.14 29.35
C LEU A 20 15.50 1.27 28.08
N LEU A 21 15.87 1.81 26.92
CA LEU A 21 15.89 1.08 25.65
C LEU A 21 16.88 -0.10 25.70
N VAL A 22 18.09 0.11 26.23
CA VAL A 22 19.11 -0.95 26.35
C VAL A 22 18.64 -2.07 27.29
N VAL A 23 18.04 -1.72 28.43
CA VAL A 23 17.52 -2.72 29.38
C VAL A 23 16.39 -3.54 28.76
N VAL A 24 15.45 -2.91 28.05
CA VAL A 24 14.34 -3.62 27.38
C VAL A 24 14.87 -4.54 26.27
N SER A 25 15.86 -4.10 25.49
CA SER A 25 16.48 -4.96 24.46
C SER A 25 17.20 -6.17 25.06
N LEU A 26 17.92 -6.00 26.17
CA LEU A 26 18.61 -7.10 26.84
C LEU A 26 17.62 -8.12 27.43
N LEU A 27 16.52 -7.65 28.03
CA LEU A 27 15.47 -8.53 28.55
C LEU A 27 14.76 -9.32 27.42
N LEU A 28 14.54 -8.69 26.26
CA LEU A 28 13.95 -9.36 25.09
C LEU A 28 14.88 -10.45 24.55
N ILE A 29 16.20 -10.17 24.44
CA ILE A 29 17.20 -11.16 24.02
C ILE A 29 17.26 -12.33 25.02
N GLN A 30 17.20 -12.04 26.32
CA GLN A 30 17.24 -13.07 27.36
C GLN A 30 15.96 -13.93 27.39
N TRP A 31 14.81 -13.35 27.04
CA TRP A 31 13.54 -14.07 26.88
C TRP A 31 13.57 -14.99 25.65
N ILE A 32 14.04 -14.50 24.50
CA ILE A 32 14.22 -15.30 23.28
C ILE A 32 15.21 -16.44 23.52
N ALA A 33 16.32 -16.18 24.21
CA ALA A 33 17.31 -17.21 24.55
C ALA A 33 16.76 -18.28 25.49
N ARG A 34 15.85 -17.93 26.41
CA ARG A 34 15.17 -18.90 27.27
C ARG A 34 14.12 -19.72 26.51
N GLY A 35 13.38 -19.11 25.58
CA GLY A 35 12.42 -19.83 24.74
C GLY A 35 13.09 -20.86 23.82
N LEU A 36 14.22 -20.51 23.23
CA LEU A 36 14.99 -21.43 22.37
C LEU A 36 15.72 -22.54 23.15
N GLY A 37 16.03 -22.32 24.42
CA GLY A 37 16.70 -23.30 25.28
C GLY A 37 15.81 -24.45 25.75
N GLU A 38 14.49 -24.24 25.86
CA GLU A 38 13.56 -25.30 26.26
C GLU A 38 13.18 -26.22 25.09
N GLU A 39 13.12 -25.71 23.86
CA GLU A 39 12.88 -26.57 22.68
C GLU A 39 14.05 -27.54 22.43
N HIS A 40 15.29 -27.10 22.67
CA HIS A 40 16.46 -27.98 22.52
C HIS A 40 16.59 -29.05 23.61
N ARG A 41 15.93 -28.89 24.77
CA ARG A 41 15.93 -29.89 25.84
C ARG A 41 14.86 -30.97 25.69
N LEU A 42 13.81 -30.71 24.91
CA LEU A 42 12.79 -31.70 24.56
C LEU A 42 13.16 -32.52 23.31
N MET A 43 14.13 -32.06 22.50
CA MET A 43 14.54 -32.71 21.24
C MET A 43 15.71 -33.72 21.35
N ASN A 44 16.35 -33.87 22.52
CA ASN A 44 17.55 -34.72 22.67
C ASN A 44 17.31 -36.07 23.40
N GLY A 45 16.06 -36.54 23.48
CA GLY A 45 15.70 -37.78 24.17
C GLY A 45 15.19 -38.92 23.29
N VAL A 46 15.02 -38.72 21.98
CA VAL A 46 14.46 -39.74 21.09
C VAL A 46 15.39 -39.88 19.89
N GLY A 47 16.08 -41.02 19.81
CA GLY A 47 16.91 -41.37 18.66
C GLY A 47 16.10 -41.43 17.37
N PRO A 48 16.76 -41.43 16.19
CA PRO A 48 16.08 -41.54 14.91
C PRO A 48 15.58 -42.97 14.75
N SER A 49 14.43 -43.27 15.35
CA SER A 49 13.59 -44.35 14.89
C SER A 49 13.00 -43.89 13.56
N ASP A 50 13.52 -44.48 12.48
CA ASP A 50 12.94 -44.55 11.15
C ASP A 50 11.53 -45.15 11.22
N LEU A 51 10.58 -44.43 11.81
CA LEU A 51 9.16 -44.68 11.62
C LEU A 51 8.79 -44.00 10.32
N PRO A 52 8.26 -44.73 9.31
CA PRO A 52 7.80 -44.11 8.10
C PRO A 52 6.73 -43.10 8.50
N LEU A 53 6.95 -41.82 8.18
CA LEU A 53 5.92 -40.79 8.18
C LEU A 53 4.78 -41.35 7.33
N ASN A 54 3.80 -41.94 8.01
CA ASN A 54 2.72 -42.66 7.39
C ASN A 54 1.94 -41.65 6.54
N SER A 55 2.01 -41.81 5.22
CA SER A 55 1.35 -40.92 4.25
C SER A 55 -0.15 -40.74 4.55
N ALA A 56 -0.76 -41.70 5.26
CA ALA A 56 -2.12 -41.63 5.78
C ALA A 56 -2.34 -40.55 6.85
N ASN A 57 -1.36 -40.29 7.74
CA ASN A 57 -1.48 -39.25 8.77
C ASN A 57 -1.37 -37.86 8.16
N VAL A 58 -0.49 -37.68 7.17
CA VAL A 58 -0.36 -36.41 6.42
C VAL A 58 -1.63 -36.14 5.59
N HIS A 59 -2.26 -37.17 5.03
CA HIS A 59 -3.54 -37.03 4.32
C HIS A 59 -4.69 -36.66 5.27
N ALA A 60 -4.79 -37.29 6.45
CA ALA A 60 -5.83 -36.99 7.42
C ALA A 60 -5.73 -35.56 7.99
N GLU A 61 -4.49 -35.09 8.25
CA GLU A 61 -4.24 -33.71 8.69
C GLU A 61 -4.56 -32.69 7.58
N TYR A 62 -4.17 -33.00 6.34
CA TYR A 62 -4.53 -32.20 5.17
C TYR A 62 -6.05 -32.10 4.96
N ASP A 63 -6.77 -33.21 5.09
CA ASP A 63 -8.23 -33.25 4.94
C ASP A 63 -8.95 -32.49 6.07
N MET A 64 -8.48 -32.59 7.32
CA MET A 64 -9.00 -31.77 8.44
C MET A 64 -8.75 -30.27 8.22
N ASN A 65 -7.56 -29.89 7.75
CA ASN A 65 -7.23 -28.49 7.48
C ASN A 65 -8.09 -27.92 6.34
N LYS A 66 -8.31 -28.71 5.28
CA LYS A 66 -9.21 -28.35 4.17
C LYS A 66 -10.66 -28.19 4.62
N MET A 67 -11.15 -29.09 5.48
CA MET A 67 -12.51 -29.02 6.03
C MET A 67 -12.67 -27.79 6.93
N THR A 68 -11.66 -27.47 7.75
CA THR A 68 -11.65 -26.27 8.60
C THR A 68 -11.67 -24.99 7.77
N ALA A 69 -10.88 -24.91 6.71
CA ALA A 69 -10.87 -23.77 5.79
C ALA A 69 -12.22 -23.60 5.07
N GLN A 70 -12.86 -24.69 4.64
CA GLN A 70 -14.20 -24.63 4.02
C GLN A 70 -15.25 -24.09 4.99
N VAL A 71 -15.29 -24.60 6.23
CA VAL A 71 -16.22 -24.12 7.27
C VAL A 71 -16.00 -22.63 7.55
N MET A 72 -14.74 -22.19 7.59
CA MET A 72 -14.39 -20.79 7.78
C MET A 72 -14.85 -19.92 6.61
N ARG A 73 -14.65 -20.37 5.36
CA ARG A 73 -15.14 -19.69 4.14
C ARG A 73 -16.66 -19.53 4.17
N ASP A 74 -17.40 -20.57 4.51
CA ASP A 74 -18.86 -20.53 4.53
C ASP A 74 -19.41 -19.68 5.68
N SER A 75 -18.74 -19.71 6.84
CA SER A 75 -19.03 -18.80 7.95
C SER A 75 -18.81 -17.33 7.54
N LEU A 76 -17.69 -17.04 6.88
CA LEU A 76 -17.35 -15.69 6.42
C LEU A 76 -18.35 -15.18 5.38
N LYS A 77 -18.69 -16.00 4.37
CA LYS A 77 -19.71 -15.66 3.37
C LYS A 77 -21.06 -15.33 3.99
N ARG A 78 -21.49 -16.08 5.01
CA ARG A 78 -22.75 -15.80 5.73
C ARG A 78 -22.71 -14.46 6.46
N GLN A 79 -21.61 -14.16 7.15
CA GLN A 79 -21.45 -12.88 7.85
C GLN A 79 -21.39 -11.70 6.86
N ILE A 80 -20.68 -11.85 5.75
CA ILE A 80 -20.63 -10.83 4.69
C ILE A 80 -22.03 -10.59 4.12
N LYS A 81 -22.78 -11.67 3.82
CA LYS A 81 -24.16 -11.54 3.36
C LYS A 81 -25.02 -10.81 4.39
N GLN A 82 -24.95 -11.19 5.67
CA GLN A 82 -25.68 -10.52 6.74
C GLN A 82 -25.37 -9.02 6.82
N ALA A 83 -24.10 -8.63 6.67
CA ALA A 83 -23.70 -7.23 6.65
C ALA A 83 -24.30 -6.48 5.45
N ARG A 84 -24.31 -7.08 4.26
CA ARG A 84 -24.94 -6.50 3.06
C ARG A 84 -26.45 -6.37 3.22
N ASP A 85 -27.11 -7.38 3.78
CA ASP A 85 -28.55 -7.32 4.08
C ASP A 85 -28.85 -6.12 5.01
N PHE A 86 -27.95 -5.78 5.96
CA PHE A 86 -28.07 -4.58 6.78
C PHE A 86 -27.86 -3.27 5.99
N GLU A 87 -26.92 -3.23 5.05
CA GLU A 87 -26.73 -2.07 4.17
C GLU A 87 -27.95 -1.81 3.28
N GLU A 88 -28.53 -2.86 2.72
CA GLU A 88 -29.70 -2.77 1.83
C GLU A 88 -30.91 -2.15 2.53
N VAL A 89 -31.09 -2.42 3.82
CA VAL A 89 -32.15 -1.80 4.65
C VAL A 89 -31.72 -0.47 5.27
N GLY A 90 -30.56 0.07 4.89
CA GLY A 90 -30.02 1.35 5.39
C GLY A 90 -29.44 1.31 6.80
N ASN A 91 -29.31 0.12 7.41
CA ASN A 91 -28.73 -0.04 8.76
C ASN A 91 -27.21 -0.16 8.72
N VAL A 92 -26.56 0.94 8.32
CA VAL A 92 -25.11 1.02 8.13
C VAL A 92 -24.33 0.72 9.41
N GLU A 93 -24.85 1.07 10.59
CA GLU A 93 -24.17 0.81 11.87
C GLU A 93 -24.05 -0.69 12.16
N LYS A 94 -25.12 -1.47 11.95
CA LYS A 94 -25.08 -2.92 12.12
C LYS A 94 -24.16 -3.58 11.09
N ALA A 95 -24.19 -3.11 9.83
CA ALA A 95 -23.27 -3.59 8.80
C ALA A 95 -21.80 -3.39 9.22
N LEU A 96 -21.45 -2.17 9.67
CA LEU A 96 -20.10 -1.86 10.16
C LEU A 96 -19.70 -2.69 11.38
N LEU A 97 -20.63 -3.01 12.28
CA LEU A 97 -20.35 -3.88 13.42
C LEU A 97 -19.94 -5.29 12.96
N VAL A 98 -20.68 -5.87 12.02
CA VAL A 98 -20.38 -7.19 11.45
C VAL A 98 -19.02 -7.16 10.73
N TYR A 99 -18.78 -6.16 9.87
CA TYR A 99 -17.51 -6.04 9.17
C TYR A 99 -16.31 -5.88 10.11
N ARG A 100 -16.43 -5.04 11.15
CA ARG A 100 -15.38 -4.93 12.18
C ARG A 100 -15.11 -6.26 12.86
N GLY A 101 -16.16 -7.01 13.16
CA GLY A 101 -16.03 -8.36 13.73
C GLY A 101 -15.30 -9.34 12.83
N ILE A 102 -15.46 -9.22 11.51
CA ILE A 102 -14.73 -10.01 10.51
C ILE A 102 -13.26 -9.58 10.45
N ILE A 103 -13.01 -8.27 10.32
CA ILE A 103 -11.65 -7.71 10.18
C ILE A 103 -10.82 -8.04 11.41
N SER A 104 -11.35 -7.84 12.61
CA SER A 104 -10.63 -8.13 13.87
C SER A 104 -10.25 -9.61 13.98
N ARG A 105 -11.14 -10.53 13.59
CA ARG A 105 -10.83 -11.97 13.60
C ARG A 105 -9.75 -12.33 12.57
N SER A 106 -9.86 -11.77 11.37
CA SER A 106 -8.91 -12.02 10.29
C SER A 106 -7.50 -11.51 10.61
N SER A 107 -7.39 -10.43 11.39
CA SER A 107 -6.11 -9.91 11.89
C SER A 107 -5.47 -10.80 12.95
N LEU A 108 -6.26 -11.58 13.71
CA LEU A 108 -5.76 -12.47 14.76
C LEU A 108 -5.32 -13.84 14.22
N THR A 109 -5.96 -14.29 13.14
CA THR A 109 -5.65 -15.56 12.49
C THR A 109 -5.43 -15.32 10.99
N PRO A 110 -4.21 -14.92 10.59
CA PRO A 110 -3.84 -14.86 9.18
C PRO A 110 -4.07 -16.23 8.54
N SER A 111 -4.80 -16.27 7.43
CA SER A 111 -5.06 -17.51 6.70
C SER A 111 -4.27 -17.54 5.41
N ASP A 112 -3.63 -18.66 5.14
CA ASP A 112 -2.97 -18.92 3.86
C ASP A 112 -3.97 -19.27 2.74
N ASP A 113 -5.26 -19.41 3.06
CA ASP A 113 -6.32 -19.63 2.08
C ASP A 113 -6.61 -18.35 1.28
N ASP A 114 -6.30 -18.38 -0.01
CA ASP A 114 -6.49 -17.27 -0.96
C ASP A 114 -7.94 -16.74 -0.98
N VAL A 115 -8.93 -17.62 -0.83
CA VAL A 115 -10.34 -17.23 -0.84
C VAL A 115 -10.69 -16.49 0.44
N ILE A 116 -10.17 -16.94 1.59
CA ILE A 116 -10.36 -16.20 2.86
C ILE A 116 -9.69 -14.83 2.76
N ARG A 117 -8.45 -14.74 2.26
CA ARG A 117 -7.77 -13.45 2.07
C ARG A 117 -8.53 -12.52 1.13
N SER A 118 -9.03 -13.03 0.00
CA SER A 118 -9.84 -12.25 -0.94
C SER A 118 -11.14 -11.75 -0.31
N LEU A 119 -11.86 -12.59 0.44
CA LEU A 119 -13.11 -12.19 1.11
C LEU A 119 -12.85 -11.15 2.22
N THR A 120 -11.76 -11.29 2.97
CA THR A 120 -11.36 -10.29 3.96
C THR A 120 -10.96 -8.97 3.30
N ALA A 121 -10.27 -9.03 2.16
CA ALA A 121 -9.93 -7.83 1.38
C ALA A 121 -11.20 -7.12 0.87
N ASP A 122 -12.20 -7.86 0.38
CA ASP A 122 -13.51 -7.30 0.01
C ASP A 122 -14.17 -6.58 1.18
N VAL A 123 -14.16 -7.18 2.37
CA VAL A 123 -14.73 -6.57 3.58
C VAL A 123 -14.01 -5.29 3.98
N CYS A 124 -12.68 -5.30 3.92
CA CYS A 124 -11.87 -4.10 4.17
C CYS A 124 -12.20 -3.01 3.14
N HIS A 125 -12.33 -3.37 1.86
CA HIS A 125 -12.71 -2.46 0.79
C HIS A 125 -14.08 -1.82 1.01
N GLN A 126 -15.11 -2.62 1.32
CA GLN A 126 -16.46 -2.14 1.56
C GLN A 126 -16.53 -1.23 2.80
N THR A 127 -15.91 -1.65 3.89
CA THR A 127 -15.82 -0.84 5.12
C THR A 127 -15.13 0.49 4.84
N GLY A 128 -14.05 0.48 4.06
CA GLY A 128 -13.36 1.69 3.61
C GLY A 128 -14.25 2.60 2.76
N GLY A 129 -15.10 2.04 1.89
CA GLY A 129 -16.09 2.78 1.12
C GLY A 129 -17.14 3.47 1.99
N ILE A 130 -17.67 2.77 2.99
CA ILE A 130 -18.64 3.34 3.95
C ILE A 130 -18.00 4.50 4.74
N LEU A 131 -16.79 4.30 5.26
CA LEU A 131 -16.09 5.35 6.00
C LEU A 131 -15.74 6.56 5.12
N PHE A 132 -15.43 6.33 3.85
CA PHE A 132 -15.21 7.41 2.88
C PHE A 132 -16.47 8.27 2.72
N GLN A 133 -17.64 7.63 2.56
CA GLN A 133 -18.94 8.33 2.45
C GLN A 133 -19.28 9.11 3.73
N GLN A 134 -18.82 8.65 4.90
CA GLN A 134 -18.95 9.36 6.17
C GLN A 134 -17.91 10.49 6.38
N GLY A 135 -17.07 10.78 5.38
CA GLY A 135 -16.00 11.80 5.48
C GLY A 135 -14.79 11.36 6.32
N LYS A 136 -14.72 10.10 6.75
CA LYS A 136 -13.60 9.54 7.54
C LYS A 136 -12.48 9.06 6.63
N PHE A 137 -11.91 9.99 5.86
CA PHE A 137 -10.94 9.69 4.79
C PHE A 137 -9.70 8.94 5.28
N ARG A 138 -9.16 9.30 6.45
CA ARG A 138 -7.95 8.65 6.99
C ARG A 138 -8.19 7.18 7.33
N ASP A 139 -9.35 6.85 7.88
CA ASP A 139 -9.70 5.47 8.24
C ASP A 139 -10.05 4.65 6.99
N SER A 140 -10.65 5.29 5.99
CA SER A 140 -10.90 4.69 4.68
C SER A 140 -9.60 4.26 3.98
N ILE A 141 -8.59 5.14 3.92
CA ILE A 141 -7.27 4.83 3.34
C ILE A 141 -6.66 3.61 4.03
N LYS A 142 -6.61 3.60 5.37
CA LYS A 142 -6.06 2.47 6.14
C LYS A 142 -6.74 1.15 5.81
N LEU A 143 -8.06 1.17 5.60
CA LEU A 143 -8.81 -0.04 5.26
C LEU A 143 -8.54 -0.50 3.82
N TRP A 144 -8.35 0.41 2.87
CA TRP A 144 -7.95 0.02 1.53
C TRP A 144 -6.50 -0.47 1.46
N GLU A 145 -5.59 0.12 2.24
CA GLU A 145 -4.23 -0.40 2.42
C GLU A 145 -4.27 -1.80 3.06
N LEU A 146 -5.12 -2.02 4.07
CA LEU A 146 -5.32 -3.32 4.67
C LEU A 146 -5.92 -4.33 3.66
N ALA A 147 -6.85 -3.89 2.81
CA ALA A 147 -7.38 -4.74 1.74
C ALA A 147 -6.27 -5.21 0.80
N LEU A 148 -5.36 -4.32 0.40
CA LEU A 148 -4.21 -4.66 -0.43
C LEU A 148 -3.14 -5.49 0.29
N HIS A 149 -3.04 -5.38 1.61
CA HIS A 149 -2.19 -6.26 2.42
C HIS A 149 -2.73 -7.69 2.46
N GLN A 150 -4.06 -7.85 2.50
CA GLN A 150 -4.70 -9.17 2.45
C GLN A 150 -4.66 -9.76 1.04
N TYR A 151 -4.96 -8.93 0.02
CA TYR A 151 -5.00 -9.34 -1.36
C TYR A 151 -4.48 -8.23 -2.28
N ASP A 152 -3.23 -8.36 -2.70
CA ASP A 152 -2.50 -7.32 -3.46
C ASP A 152 -3.10 -7.05 -4.84
N GLN A 153 -3.80 -8.03 -5.43
CA GLN A 153 -4.44 -7.88 -6.74
C GLN A 153 -5.84 -7.27 -6.67
N HIS A 154 -6.31 -6.79 -5.51
CA HIS A 154 -7.68 -6.27 -5.36
C HIS A 154 -7.91 -4.97 -6.17
N PRO A 155 -8.58 -5.02 -7.34
CA PRO A 155 -8.59 -3.91 -8.30
C PRO A 155 -9.35 -2.68 -7.77
N ALA A 156 -10.46 -2.89 -7.06
CA ALA A 156 -11.28 -1.79 -6.55
C ALA A 156 -10.57 -0.99 -5.43
N ALA A 157 -9.81 -1.65 -4.55
CA ALA A 157 -9.01 -1.00 -3.52
C ALA A 157 -7.90 -0.14 -4.14
N HIS A 158 -7.21 -0.64 -5.16
CA HIS A 158 -6.28 0.15 -5.97
C HIS A 158 -6.94 1.39 -6.58
N ILE A 159 -8.11 1.24 -7.22
CA ILE A 159 -8.82 2.38 -7.84
C ILE A 159 -9.20 3.43 -6.78
N ASN A 160 -9.69 3.01 -5.62
CA ASN A 160 -10.11 3.95 -4.58
C ASN A 160 -8.93 4.70 -3.94
N LEU A 161 -7.81 4.01 -3.68
CA LEU A 161 -6.57 4.66 -3.25
C LEU A 161 -6.06 5.65 -4.31
N ALA A 162 -6.14 5.29 -5.59
CA ALA A 162 -5.76 6.21 -6.66
C ALA A 162 -6.60 7.48 -6.69
N VAL A 163 -7.91 7.37 -6.50
CA VAL A 163 -8.80 8.55 -6.40
C VAL A 163 -8.38 9.42 -5.22
N VAL A 164 -8.12 8.83 -4.05
CA VAL A 164 -7.76 9.60 -2.87
C VAL A 164 -6.39 10.27 -3.00
N TYR A 165 -5.37 9.56 -3.43
CA TYR A 165 -4.06 10.16 -3.66
C TYR A 165 -4.09 11.23 -4.77
N GLY A 166 -4.89 11.01 -5.82
CA GLY A 166 -5.12 12.03 -6.84
C GLY A 166 -5.74 13.30 -6.26
N ASN A 167 -6.77 13.17 -5.41
CA ASN A 167 -7.41 14.30 -4.75
C ASN A 167 -6.46 15.02 -3.77
N ILE A 168 -5.69 14.27 -2.98
CA ILE A 168 -4.69 14.85 -2.05
C ILE A 168 -3.64 15.65 -2.84
N SER A 169 -3.16 15.09 -3.94
CA SER A 169 -2.20 15.77 -4.82
C SER A 169 -2.75 17.11 -5.31
N MET A 170 -4.01 17.12 -5.78
CA MET A 170 -4.64 18.34 -6.30
C MET A 170 -4.83 19.42 -5.24
N ILE A 171 -5.06 19.03 -3.98
CA ILE A 171 -5.22 19.98 -2.86
C ILE A 171 -3.87 20.53 -2.40
N ARG A 172 -2.85 19.66 -2.23
CA ARG A 172 -1.57 20.06 -1.63
C ARG A 172 -0.65 20.81 -2.59
N TYR A 173 -0.72 20.48 -3.89
CA TYR A 173 0.25 20.96 -4.87
C TYR A 173 -0.45 21.41 -6.15
N PRO A 174 -1.09 22.60 -6.16
CA PRO A 174 -1.70 23.14 -7.37
C PRO A 174 -0.67 23.32 -8.52
N ASP A 175 0.62 23.46 -8.20
CA ASP A 175 1.72 23.68 -9.15
C ASP A 175 2.55 22.41 -9.51
N MET A 176 1.98 21.22 -9.31
CA MET A 176 2.19 19.90 -9.98
C MET A 176 3.55 19.44 -10.56
N ARG A 177 4.73 19.88 -10.09
CA ARG A 177 6.00 19.39 -10.66
C ARG A 177 6.52 18.07 -10.08
N ASP A 178 6.28 17.78 -8.81
CA ASP A 178 6.71 16.54 -8.15
C ASP A 178 5.77 16.24 -6.97
N VAL A 179 4.69 15.50 -7.23
CA VAL A 179 3.74 15.15 -6.19
C VAL A 179 3.80 13.64 -5.94
N PRO A 180 4.40 13.19 -4.82
CA PRO A 180 4.47 11.78 -4.45
C PRO A 180 3.11 11.07 -4.53
N ASP A 181 2.03 11.80 -4.22
CA ASP A 181 0.67 11.29 -4.24
C ASP A 181 0.13 11.10 -5.68
N LEU A 182 0.52 11.93 -6.65
CA LEU A 182 0.07 11.78 -8.05
C LEU A 182 0.67 10.55 -8.71
N GLU A 183 1.97 10.32 -8.51
CA GLU A 183 2.65 9.14 -9.02
C GLU A 183 2.15 7.88 -8.29
N SER A 184 1.86 7.96 -6.99
CA SER A 184 1.20 6.88 -6.26
C SER A 184 -0.18 6.55 -6.84
N ALA A 185 -0.99 7.57 -7.14
CA ALA A 185 -2.29 7.38 -7.78
C ALA A 185 -2.17 6.67 -9.14
N LYS A 186 -1.24 7.13 -9.97
CA LYS A 186 -0.90 6.52 -11.26
C LYS A 186 -0.47 5.05 -11.10
N TRP A 187 0.41 4.77 -10.14
CA TRP A 187 0.88 3.42 -9.83
C TRP A 187 -0.28 2.50 -9.43
N HIS A 188 -1.19 2.94 -8.57
CA HIS A 188 -2.35 2.14 -8.17
C HIS A 188 -3.29 1.87 -9.35
N LEU A 189 -3.52 2.83 -10.24
CA LEU A 189 -4.32 2.58 -11.47
C LEU A 189 -3.67 1.56 -12.39
N ASP A 190 -2.35 1.64 -12.57
CA ASP A 190 -1.60 0.69 -13.40
C ASP A 190 -1.64 -0.72 -12.80
N LYS A 191 -1.57 -0.84 -11.46
CA LYS A 191 -1.77 -2.10 -10.76
C LYS A 191 -3.17 -2.66 -10.93
N ALA A 192 -4.22 -1.83 -10.76
CA ALA A 192 -5.59 -2.26 -10.98
C ALA A 192 -5.80 -2.82 -12.40
N MET A 193 -5.31 -2.12 -13.43
CA MET A 193 -5.43 -2.55 -14.83
C MET A 193 -4.66 -3.83 -15.17
N ARG A 194 -3.71 -4.26 -14.32
CA ARG A 194 -2.97 -5.52 -14.48
C ARG A 194 -3.54 -6.67 -13.65
N SER A 195 -4.48 -6.40 -12.74
CA SER A 195 -5.13 -7.42 -11.94
C SER A 195 -5.89 -8.39 -12.84
N ARG A 196 -5.85 -9.69 -12.50
CA ARG A 196 -6.65 -10.72 -13.20
C ARG A 196 -8.14 -10.61 -12.88
N ASP A 197 -8.48 -10.02 -11.73
CA ASP A 197 -9.85 -9.96 -11.20
C ASP A 197 -10.57 -8.66 -11.57
N ILE A 198 -9.96 -7.81 -12.42
CA ILE A 198 -10.57 -6.55 -12.82
C ILE A 198 -11.75 -6.80 -13.76
N THR A 199 -12.92 -6.28 -13.37
CA THR A 199 -14.12 -6.35 -14.20
C THR A 199 -14.06 -5.29 -15.31
N PRO A 200 -14.74 -5.48 -16.46
CA PRO A 200 -14.77 -4.48 -17.54
C PRO A 200 -15.20 -3.07 -17.10
N PRO A 201 -16.23 -2.89 -16.22
CA PRO A 201 -16.58 -1.57 -15.70
C PRO A 201 -15.45 -0.93 -14.86
N LEU A 202 -14.77 -1.71 -14.03
CA LEU A 202 -13.64 -1.21 -13.23
C LEU A 202 -12.44 -0.87 -14.12
N MET A 203 -12.18 -1.66 -15.17
CA MET A 203 -11.15 -1.37 -16.17
C MET A 203 -11.43 -0.03 -16.88
N GLN A 204 -12.66 0.18 -17.32
CA GLN A 204 -13.06 1.44 -17.96
C GLN A 204 -12.89 2.63 -17.01
N LYS A 205 -13.31 2.48 -15.75
CA LYS A 205 -13.13 3.50 -14.71
C LYS A 205 -11.64 3.80 -14.47
N ALA A 206 -10.80 2.77 -14.35
CA ALA A 206 -9.36 2.94 -14.15
C ALA A 206 -8.69 3.68 -15.32
N ARG A 207 -9.04 3.33 -16.56
CA ARG A 207 -8.55 4.01 -17.78
C ARG A 207 -8.98 5.47 -17.83
N ALA A 208 -10.24 5.76 -17.50
CA ALA A 208 -10.76 7.12 -17.48
C ALA A 208 -10.03 7.99 -16.45
N LEU A 209 -9.86 7.46 -15.22
CA LEU A 209 -9.10 8.13 -14.16
C LEU A 209 -7.65 8.35 -14.58
N ARG A 210 -7.01 7.35 -15.18
CA ARG A 210 -5.61 7.46 -15.60
C ARG A 210 -5.42 8.55 -16.65
N LYS A 211 -6.28 8.57 -17.67
CA LYS A 211 -6.29 9.60 -18.70
C LYS A 211 -6.51 10.99 -18.10
N GLY A 212 -7.43 11.12 -17.14
CA GLY A 212 -7.66 12.38 -16.42
C GLY A 212 -6.42 12.86 -15.66
N LEU A 213 -5.75 11.98 -14.91
CA LEU A 213 -4.52 12.33 -14.19
C LEU A 213 -3.38 12.75 -15.12
N ASP A 214 -3.26 12.12 -16.30
CA ASP A 214 -2.26 12.50 -17.29
C ASP A 214 -2.56 13.87 -17.91
N GLN A 215 -3.83 14.17 -18.23
CA GLN A 215 -4.25 15.49 -18.74
C GLN A 215 -4.04 16.62 -17.72
N VAL A 216 -4.38 16.37 -16.45
CA VAL A 216 -4.20 17.33 -15.37
C VAL A 216 -2.71 17.66 -15.21
N PHE A 217 -1.85 16.64 -15.25
CA PHE A 217 -0.40 16.83 -15.20
C PHE A 217 0.12 17.65 -16.39
N GLU A 218 -0.29 17.31 -17.63
CA GLU A 218 0.13 18.03 -18.84
C GLU A 218 -0.29 19.51 -18.79
N SER A 219 -1.53 19.79 -18.37
CA SER A 219 -2.05 21.17 -18.28
C SER A 219 -1.38 21.98 -17.17
N GLY A 220 -1.08 21.37 -16.02
CA GLY A 220 -0.34 22.01 -14.92
C GLY A 220 1.09 22.36 -15.32
N VAL A 221 1.80 21.41 -15.96
CA VAL A 221 3.16 21.64 -16.47
C VAL A 221 3.18 22.76 -17.52
N GLN A 222 2.23 22.79 -18.45
CA GLN A 222 2.16 23.84 -19.47
C GLN A 222 1.97 25.25 -18.89
N LYS A 223 1.19 25.40 -17.81
CA LYS A 223 0.98 26.70 -17.14
C LYS A 223 2.23 27.22 -16.44
N LEU A 224 3.09 26.32 -15.96
CA LEU A 224 4.29 26.65 -15.19
C LEU A 224 5.54 26.83 -16.06
N LEU A 225 5.46 26.50 -17.34
CA LEU A 225 6.53 26.78 -18.27
C LEU A 225 6.45 28.22 -18.75
N PRO A 226 7.56 28.99 -18.70
CA PRO A 226 7.61 30.25 -19.40
C PRO A 226 7.26 29.99 -20.87
N LYS A 227 6.47 30.90 -21.48
CA LYS A 227 5.89 30.77 -22.84
C LYS A 227 6.89 30.40 -23.96
N LYS A 228 8.19 30.51 -23.67
CA LYS A 228 9.32 30.21 -24.55
C LYS A 228 9.85 28.78 -24.46
N ILE A 229 9.40 27.96 -23.49
CA ILE A 229 9.88 26.58 -23.36
C ILE A 229 8.89 25.63 -24.02
N LYS A 230 9.27 25.07 -25.17
CA LYS A 230 8.55 23.97 -25.82
C LYS A 230 9.04 22.64 -25.25
N ILE A 231 8.14 21.86 -24.64
CA ILE A 231 8.41 20.44 -24.39
C ILE A 231 8.15 19.67 -25.67
N VAL A 232 9.19 19.02 -26.21
CA VAL A 232 9.04 18.03 -27.27
C VAL A 232 8.88 16.66 -26.62
N LYS A 233 7.78 15.98 -26.90
CA LYS A 233 7.57 14.59 -26.49
C LYS A 233 8.59 13.72 -27.21
N ILE A 234 9.46 13.04 -26.47
CA ILE A 234 10.42 12.08 -27.02
C ILE A 234 9.84 10.69 -26.86
N ASP A 235 9.43 10.07 -27.97
CA ASP A 235 9.06 8.66 -27.99
C ASP A 235 10.31 7.79 -27.89
N ARG A 236 10.35 6.88 -26.91
CA ARG A 236 11.43 5.90 -26.79
C ARG A 236 11.29 4.83 -27.86
N ARG A 237 12.31 4.69 -28.72
CA ARG A 237 12.54 3.47 -29.51
C ARG A 237 13.63 2.62 -28.87
N PRO A 238 13.60 1.28 -29.02
CA PRO A 238 14.50 0.36 -28.31
C PRO A 238 16.01 0.50 -28.63
N TYR A 239 16.41 1.30 -29.62
CA TYR A 239 17.81 1.37 -30.09
C TYR A 239 18.39 2.79 -30.15
N GLY A 240 18.00 3.67 -29.22
CA GLY A 240 18.63 4.99 -29.04
C GLY A 240 17.69 6.18 -29.21
N ILE A 241 18.12 7.32 -28.68
CA ILE A 241 17.43 8.60 -28.81
C ILE A 241 17.94 9.28 -30.07
N THR A 242 17.16 9.25 -31.15
CA THR A 242 17.44 10.03 -32.35
C THR A 242 16.80 11.40 -32.21
N ILE A 243 17.59 12.44 -31.98
CA ILE A 243 17.11 13.83 -32.02
C ILE A 243 17.23 14.29 -33.48
N HIS A 244 16.09 14.44 -34.17
CA HIS A 244 16.09 15.08 -35.49
C HIS A 244 16.21 16.60 -35.31
N PRO A 245 17.27 17.26 -35.81
CA PRO A 245 17.33 18.71 -35.80
C PRO A 245 16.24 19.26 -36.72
N LEU A 246 15.28 20.00 -36.13
CA LEU A 246 14.35 20.83 -36.88
C LEU A 246 15.10 22.04 -37.43
N SER A 247 15.66 21.89 -38.64
CA SER A 247 16.24 22.94 -39.48
C SER A 247 17.52 23.65 -38.96
N HIS A 248 18.45 23.91 -39.88
CA HIS A 248 19.80 24.43 -39.67
C HIS A 248 19.90 25.91 -39.19
N ARG A 249 19.07 26.40 -38.26
CA ARG A 249 19.05 27.84 -37.91
C ARG A 249 19.12 28.23 -36.44
N PHE A 250 19.50 27.34 -35.53
CA PHE A 250 19.59 27.71 -34.11
C PHE A 250 20.99 27.49 -33.53
N SER A 251 21.72 28.60 -33.36
CA SER A 251 22.99 28.70 -32.62
C SER A 251 22.71 29.19 -31.20
N TYR A 252 22.15 28.35 -30.34
CA TYR A 252 21.96 28.67 -28.91
C TYR A 252 22.57 27.57 -28.03
N PRO A 253 23.15 27.92 -26.86
CA PRO A 253 23.67 26.93 -25.93
C PRO A 253 22.53 26.08 -25.35
N PHE A 254 22.65 24.77 -25.46
CA PHE A 254 21.68 23.80 -24.95
C PHE A 254 22.04 23.40 -23.51
N ILE A 255 21.05 23.34 -22.63
CA ILE A 255 21.17 22.73 -21.31
C ILE A 255 20.33 21.44 -21.32
N ALA A 256 20.98 20.30 -21.49
CA ALA A 256 20.35 19.01 -21.30
C ALA A 256 20.31 18.68 -19.79
N VAL A 257 19.14 18.78 -19.17
CA VAL A 257 18.95 18.35 -17.77
C VAL A 257 18.41 16.93 -17.77
N GLY A 258 19.30 15.95 -17.58
CA GLY A 258 18.93 14.55 -17.37
C GLY A 258 18.62 14.29 -15.90
N LEU A 259 17.36 14.10 -15.53
CA LEU A 259 17.00 13.56 -14.21
C LEU A 259 17.07 12.02 -14.26
N ALA A 260 18.15 11.47 -13.71
CA ALA A 260 18.34 10.04 -13.56
C ALA A 260 17.68 9.54 -12.27
N HIS A 261 16.57 8.80 -12.38
CA HIS A 261 15.99 8.07 -11.26
C HIS A 261 16.53 6.63 -11.24
N LYS A 262 17.04 6.17 -10.09
CA LYS A 262 17.86 4.95 -9.95
C LYS A 262 17.10 3.62 -10.08
N ASN A 263 15.83 3.62 -10.50
CA ASN A 263 15.12 2.38 -10.84
C ASN A 263 14.10 2.61 -11.98
N THR A 264 14.49 2.10 -13.15
CA THR A 264 13.71 1.60 -14.28
C THR A 264 12.78 2.51 -15.11
N ASN A 265 12.76 3.84 -14.99
CA ASN A 265 12.11 4.68 -16.03
C ASN A 265 12.67 6.11 -16.10
N THR A 266 13.86 6.28 -16.67
CA THR A 266 14.46 7.61 -16.91
C THR A 266 13.70 8.41 -17.98
N ARG A 267 12.83 9.35 -17.61
CA ARG A 267 12.29 10.34 -18.54
C ARG A 267 13.34 11.43 -18.74
N ILE A 268 13.86 11.55 -19.96
CA ILE A 268 14.79 12.62 -20.33
C ILE A 268 13.94 13.76 -20.90
N PHE A 269 13.99 14.91 -20.27
CA PHE A 269 13.37 16.13 -20.77
C PHE A 269 14.46 16.99 -21.40
N LEU A 270 14.36 17.27 -22.70
CA LEU A 270 15.17 18.30 -23.33
C LEU A 270 14.45 19.63 -23.14
N ILE A 271 15.07 20.53 -22.39
CA ILE A 271 14.55 21.88 -22.16
C ILE A 271 15.21 22.79 -23.18
N PHE A 272 14.41 23.33 -24.09
CA PHE A 272 14.84 24.38 -25.02
C PHE A 272 14.56 25.73 -24.35
N ILE A 273 15.60 26.55 -24.19
CA ILE A 273 15.49 27.93 -23.69
C ILE A 273 15.72 28.83 -24.90
N GLU A 274 14.68 29.57 -25.33
CA GLU A 274 14.77 30.69 -26.28
C GLU A 274 15.10 32.02 -25.59
#